data_AF-A0A938FBB1-F1
#
_entry.id   AF-A0A938FBB1-F1
#
_cell.length_a   1.000
_cell.length_b   1.000
_cell.length_c   1.000
_cell.angle_alpha   90.00
_cell.angle_beta   90.00
_cell.angle_gamma   90.00
#
_symmetry.space_group_name_H-M   'P 1'
#
loop_
_entity.id
_entity.type
_entity.pdbx_description
1 polymer ?
#
loop_
_entity_poly.entity_id
_entity_poly.type
_entity_poly.pdbx_seq_one_letter_code
_entity_poly.pdbx_strand_id
1 'polypeptide(L)'
;MNWLNLISIPFISLIAFIFGRNSWRWGLYAYLFGFWMLIPLFLLSKKPRTEYTLPNWSIRLYQWQQTRRELKKINTPDDLLKL
;
A
#
# COMPACT_ATOMS: atom_id res chain seq x y z
N MET A 1 -30.04 -17.85 -2.15
CA MET A 1 -28.80 -17.21 -1.67
C MET A 1 -28.97 -16.89 -0.19
N ASN A 2 -28.10 -17.40 0.67
CA ASN A 2 -28.19 -17.09 2.10
C ASN A 2 -27.72 -15.64 2.32
N TRP A 3 -28.51 -14.84 3.03
CA TRP A 3 -28.16 -13.47 3.44
C TRP A 3 -26.78 -13.39 4.10
N LEU A 4 -26.36 -14.48 4.76
CA LEU A 4 -25.03 -14.67 5.32
C LEU A 4 -23.90 -14.55 4.30
N ASN A 5 -24.07 -15.02 3.06
CA ASN A 5 -23.06 -14.90 2.02
C ASN A 5 -22.92 -13.44 1.58
N LEU A 6 -24.02 -12.68 1.53
CA LEU A 6 -24.00 -11.27 1.16
C LEU A 6 -23.22 -10.43 2.18
N ILE A 7 -23.44 -10.70 3.48
CA ILE A 7 -22.74 -10.02 4.58
C ILE A 7 -21.27 -10.43 4.63
N SER A 8 -20.92 -11.63 4.20
CA SER A 8 -19.52 -12.09 4.23
C SER A 8 -18.59 -11.30 3.29
N ILE A 9 -19.13 -10.72 2.21
CA ILE A 9 -18.37 -9.98 1.18
C ILE A 9 -17.60 -8.79 1.78
N PRO A 10 -18.24 -7.81 2.44
CA PRO A 10 -17.51 -6.67 3.02
C PRO A 10 -16.50 -7.12 4.08
N PHE A 11 -16.84 -8.11 4.91
CA PHE A 11 -15.93 -8.63 5.94
C PHE A 11 -14.67 -9.26 5.34
N ILE A 12 -14.82 -10.19 4.41
CA ILE A 12 -13.69 -10.89 3.78
C ILE A 12 -12.86 -9.93 2.93
N SER A 13 -13.51 -9.00 2.21
CA SER A 13 -12.84 -7.96 1.43
C SER A 13 -11.97 -7.04 2.30
N LEU A 14 -12.47 -6.65 3.46
CA LEU A 14 -11.78 -5.78 4.42
C LEU A 14 -10.60 -6.52 5.08
N ILE A 15 -10.78 -7.78 5.47
CA ILE A 15 -9.68 -8.58 6.05
C ILE A 15 -8.61 -8.85 4.98
N ALA A 16 -9.01 -9.18 3.75
CA ALA A 16 -8.07 -9.32 2.62
C ALA A 16 -7.25 -8.03 2.40
N PHE A 17 -7.88 -6.86 2.52
CA PHE A 17 -7.21 -5.57 2.42
C PHE A 17 -6.15 -5.38 3.51
N ILE A 18 -6.50 -5.67 4.77
CA ILE A 18 -5.58 -5.56 5.92
C ILE A 18 -4.34 -6.44 5.70
N PHE A 19 -4.55 -7.65 5.18
CA PHE A 19 -3.52 -8.64 4.85
C PHE A 19 -2.72 -8.31 3.57
N GLY A 20 -2.98 -7.17 2.92
CA GLY A 20 -2.27 -6.75 1.71
C GLY A 20 -2.60 -7.60 0.48
N ARG A 21 -3.76 -8.26 0.46
CA ARG A 21 -4.25 -9.11 -0.63
C ARG A 21 -5.28 -8.35 -1.45
N ASN A 22 -5.48 -8.79 -2.69
CA ASN A 22 -6.43 -8.16 -3.61
C ASN A 22 -7.88 -8.40 -3.15
N SER A 23 -8.47 -7.38 -2.52
CA SER A 23 -9.81 -7.40 -1.94
C SER A 23 -10.90 -7.80 -2.95
N TRP A 24 -10.76 -7.41 -4.22
CA TRP A 24 -11.74 -7.75 -5.26
C TRP A 24 -11.84 -9.27 -5.49
N ARG A 25 -10.70 -9.95 -5.61
CA ARG A 25 -10.65 -11.41 -5.82
C ARG A 25 -11.22 -12.15 -4.62
N TRP A 26 -10.89 -11.71 -3.42
CA TRP A 26 -11.39 -12.31 -2.19
C TRP A 26 -12.88 -12.03 -1.95
N GLY A 27 -13.40 -10.88 -2.37
CA GLY A 27 -14.83 -10.59 -2.37
C GLY A 27 -15.64 -11.52 -3.30
N LEU A 28 -15.10 -11.84 -4.48
CA LEU A 28 -15.70 -12.84 -5.38
C LEU A 28 -15.68 -14.25 -4.76
N TYR A 29 -14.60 -14.63 -4.07
CA TYR A 29 -14.55 -15.91 -3.36
C TYR A 29 -15.51 -15.95 -2.17
N ALA A 30 -15.69 -14.85 -1.45
CA ALA A 30 -16.68 -14.71 -0.38
C ALA A 30 -18.11 -14.87 -0.90
N TYR A 31 -18.41 -14.39 -2.10
CA TYR A 31 -19.71 -14.59 -2.72
C TYR A 31 -20.04 -16.08 -2.94
N LEU A 32 -19.06 -16.86 -3.39
CA LEU A 32 -19.23 -18.29 -3.72
C LEU A 32 -19.17 -19.19 -2.48
N PHE A 33 -18.25 -18.94 -1.56
CA PHE A 33 -17.96 -19.81 -0.41
C PHE A 33 -18.42 -19.23 0.94
N GLY A 34 -18.87 -17.98 0.98
CA GLY A 34 -19.27 -17.31 2.22
C GLY A 34 -18.12 -17.14 3.20
N PHE A 35 -18.42 -17.23 4.50
CA PHE A 35 -17.46 -17.11 5.60
C PHE A 35 -16.39 -18.21 5.64
N TRP A 36 -16.59 -19.32 4.92
CA TRP A 36 -15.57 -20.37 4.80
C TRP A 36 -14.25 -19.85 4.23
N MET A 37 -14.30 -18.75 3.48
CA MET A 37 -13.12 -18.14 2.90
C MET A 37 -12.24 -17.41 3.91
N LEU A 38 -12.68 -17.24 5.16
CA LEU A 38 -11.82 -16.75 6.25
C LEU A 38 -10.68 -17.72 6.57
N ILE A 39 -10.94 -19.03 6.56
CA ILE A 39 -9.96 -20.06 6.91
C ILE A 39 -8.72 -19.97 6.02
N PRO A 40 -8.82 -20.05 4.67
CA PRO A 40 -7.65 -19.93 3.81
C PRO A 40 -7.02 -18.53 3.88
N LEU A 41 -7.80 -17.49 4.19
CA LEU A 41 -7.29 -16.12 4.31
C LEU A 41 -6.36 -15.97 5.52
N PHE A 42 -6.67 -16.62 6.64
CA PHE A 42 -5.80 -16.70 7.81
C PHE A 42 -4.65 -17.71 7.65
N LEU A 43 -4.89 -18.82 6.95
CA LEU A 43 -3.87 -19.87 6.74
C LEU A 43 -2.76 -19.41 5.79
N LEU A 44 -3.11 -18.59 4.80
CA LEU A 44 -2.14 -18.07 3.86
C LEU A 44 -1.29 -16.98 4.54
N SER A 45 0.03 -17.18 4.55
CA SER A 45 0.99 -16.26 5.14
C SER A 45 0.75 -14.80 4.71
N LYS A 46 0.78 -13.86 5.67
CA LYS A 46 0.61 -12.43 5.39
C LYS A 46 1.63 -12.03 4.34
N LYS A 47 1.16 -11.54 3.19
CA LYS A 47 2.09 -11.00 2.20
C LYS A 47 2.73 -9.79 2.88
N PRO A 48 4.07 -9.68 2.98
CA PRO A 48 4.67 -8.45 3.46
C PRO A 48 4.09 -7.35 2.57
N ARG A 49 3.48 -6.34 3.20
CA ARG A 49 3.07 -5.15 2.46
C ARG A 49 4.32 -4.74 1.70
N THR A 50 4.30 -4.84 0.38
CA THR A 50 5.34 -4.27 -0.46
C THR A 50 5.54 -2.89 0.10
N GLU A 51 6.72 -2.65 0.69
CA GLU A 51 7.12 -1.31 1.08
C GLU A 51 6.74 -0.44 -0.09
N TYR A 52 5.82 0.49 0.13
CA TYR A 52 5.42 1.42 -0.90
C TYR A 52 6.69 2.19 -1.21
N THR A 53 7.45 1.74 -2.21
CA THR A 53 8.44 2.56 -2.87
C THR A 53 7.61 3.69 -3.44
N LEU A 54 7.60 4.82 -2.72
CA LEU A 54 6.99 6.05 -3.18
C LEU A 54 7.36 6.21 -4.66
N PRO A 55 6.39 6.39 -5.56
CA PRO A 55 6.68 6.47 -6.98
C PRO A 55 7.78 7.50 -7.19
N ASN A 56 8.84 7.16 -7.94
CA ASN A 56 10.08 7.93 -8.07
C ASN A 56 9.88 9.43 -8.35
N TRP A 57 8.72 9.85 -8.84
CA TRP A 57 8.35 11.25 -9.04
C TRP A 57 8.17 12.04 -7.74
N SER A 58 7.52 11.48 -6.70
CA SER A 58 7.32 12.18 -5.43
C SER A 58 8.63 12.33 -4.65
N ILE A 59 9.47 11.29 -4.66
CA ILE A 59 10.83 11.35 -4.11
C ILE A 59 11.65 12.43 -4.84
N ARG A 60 11.57 12.49 -6.18
CA ARG A 60 12.27 13.52 -6.97
C ARG A 60 11.82 14.94 -6.65
N LEU A 61 10.53 15.16 -6.47
CA LEU A 61 10.00 16.48 -6.10
C LEU A 61 10.49 16.92 -4.72
N TYR A 62 10.51 16.00 -3.76
CA TYR A 62 11.00 16.26 -2.41
C TYR A 62 12.50 16.56 -2.42
N GLN A 63 13.29 15.76 -3.15
CA GLN A 63 14.71 16.00 -3.37
C GLN A 63 14.93 17.36 -4.05
N TRP A 64 14.20 17.68 -5.12
CA TRP A 64 14.32 18.96 -5.83
C TRP A 64 14.04 20.18 -4.94
N GLN A 65 13.00 20.10 -4.10
CA GLN A 65 12.71 21.17 -3.14
C GLN A 65 13.80 21.31 -2.09
N GLN A 66 14.32 20.20 -1.57
CA GLN A 66 15.40 20.19 -0.59
C GLN A 66 16.69 20.77 -1.21
N THR A 67 17.08 20.31 -2.39
CA THR A 67 18.23 20.85 -3.14
C THR A 67 18.07 22.35 -3.40
N ARG A 68 16.88 22.84 -3.79
CA ARG A 68 16.65 24.29 -3.94
C ARG A 68 16.83 25.08 -2.65
N ARG A 69 16.45 24.52 -1.50
CA ARG A 69 16.63 25.18 -0.20
C ARG A 69 18.10 25.24 0.19
N GLU A 70 18.84 24.17 -0.06
CA GLU A 70 20.28 24.11 0.20
C GLU A 70 21.05 25.04 -0.73
N LEU A 71 20.74 25.05 -2.03
CA LEU A 71 21.32 25.99 -2.99
C LEU A 71 21.02 27.46 -2.65
N LYS A 72 19.85 27.77 -2.07
CA LYS A 72 19.51 29.13 -1.60
C LYS A 72 20.34 29.58 -0.40
N LYS A 73 20.92 28.66 0.37
CA LYS A 73 21.79 28.98 1.51
C LYS A 73 23.25 29.21 1.08
N ILE A 74 23.61 28.82 -0.13
CA ILE A 74 24.96 29.00 -0.66
C ILE A 74 25.07 30.41 -1.23
N ASN A 75 25.79 31.29 -0.52
CA ASN A 75 26.02 32.68 -0.92
C ASN A 75 27.31 32.86 -1.74
N THR A 76 28.19 31.87 -1.75
CA THR A 76 29.54 31.96 -2.34
C THR A 76 29.86 30.74 -3.20
N PRO A 77 30.47 30.91 -4.38
CA PRO A 77 30.79 29.80 -5.29
C PRO A 77 31.79 28.79 -4.70
N ASP A 78 32.57 29.19 -3.69
CA ASP A 78 33.49 28.28 -2.97
C ASP A 78 32.78 27.26 -2.08
N ASP A 79 31.54 27.53 -1.63
CA ASP A 79 30.76 26.59 -0.83
C ASP A 79 30.16 25.46 -1.67
N LEU A 80 30.04 25.64 -2.99
CA LEU A 80 29.61 24.59 -3.92
C LEU A 80 30.66 23.48 -4.08
N LEU A 81 31.93 23.76 -3.80
CA LEU A 81 33.03 22.79 -3.93
C LEU A 81 33.23 21.91 -2.70
N LYS A 82 32.54 22.21 -1.58
CA LYS A 82 32.61 21.46 -0.32
C LYS A 82 31.39 20.56 -0.05
N LEU A 83 30.43 20.54 -0.96
CA LEU A 83 29.18 19.75 -0.88
C LEU A 83 29.35 18.42 -1.61
#